data_AF-A0AAU2YYI8-F1
#
_entry.id   AF-A0AAU2YYI8-F1
#
_cell.length_a   1.000
_cell.length_b   1.000
_cell.length_c   1.000
_cell.angle_alpha   90.00
_cell.angle_beta   90.00
_cell.angle_gamma   90.00
#
_symmetry.space_group_name_H-M   'P 1'
#
loop_
_entity.id
_entity.type
_entity.pdbx_description
1 polymer ?
#
loop_
_entity_poly.entity_id
_entity_poly.type
_entity_poly.pdbx_seq_one_letter_code
_entity_poly.pdbx_strand_id
1 'polypeptide(L)'
;MSYWYTAETNNYDTLGDDTTGTAYTRGGYLSKILYGQRAGALFTATPAASNKVTFAYDERCTRVDGCDSLTESTSPQWPDVPFDAICKDGDKCTGNVGPTFFTRKRLTGITTSAWNAALTPSADFQSVDSWKLTQKYHDSGETGDSADQSLWLESIQHTGEHGTPLSTQPVTFTNEFLKNRVDGSADNILPLAKPRLYGITSETGAKTAVTYQAADCVAGETMPRPDQNTRTCYPVYWEPNGGGIFLLDWFQKYPVAAVSTTDETGASGTITDTYEYSDNGGAWHYNDDPMTPEKERTWSIWRGFAKVTHRTGPAGGTQSKTVTAYMRGMNGDRLLKADGKTLDPDARRTAQVTGIKAPAIADADQYAGFTRETVTYNGASEVAGTVNDPWSRKTATQHKSYADTEAYYVRTGATHVRTNVTSSSTAVDRTRTAVTTLTTTACRRPWRTRATTPSPVTRPAPAPGTPATCPWA
;
A
#
# COMPACT_ATOMS: atom_id res chain seq x y z
N MET A 1 -19.76 -0.31 -14.92
CA MET A 1 -18.50 -1.02 -15.22
C MET A 1 -18.51 -2.29 -14.42
N SER A 2 -18.01 -3.38 -14.99
CA SER A 2 -18.03 -4.71 -14.36
C SER A 2 -16.62 -5.31 -14.37
N TYR A 3 -16.31 -6.09 -13.34
CA TYR A 3 -15.01 -6.73 -13.12
C TYR A 3 -15.19 -8.24 -12.99
N TRP A 4 -14.32 -9.00 -13.64
CA TRP A 4 -14.30 -10.47 -13.57
C TRP A 4 -12.98 -10.94 -12.99
N TYR A 5 -13.04 -11.91 -12.10
CA TYR A 5 -11.89 -12.47 -11.41
C TYR A 5 -11.84 -13.98 -11.62
N THR A 6 -10.64 -14.52 -11.76
CA THR A 6 -10.38 -15.95 -11.66
C THR A 6 -10.00 -16.27 -10.21
N ALA A 7 -10.74 -17.17 -9.56
CA ALA A 7 -10.44 -17.59 -8.20
C ALA A 7 -9.27 -18.59 -8.18
N GLU A 8 -8.38 -18.44 -7.21
CA GLU A 8 -7.39 -19.45 -6.86
C GLU A 8 -7.85 -20.15 -5.58
N THR A 9 -8.07 -21.47 -5.66
CA THR A 9 -8.55 -22.28 -4.52
C THR A 9 -7.40 -23.00 -3.82
N ASN A 10 -7.65 -23.40 -2.58
CA ASN A 10 -6.77 -24.22 -1.75
C ASN A 10 -7.61 -24.92 -0.67
N ASN A 11 -7.00 -25.82 0.09
CA ASN A 11 -7.63 -26.53 1.20
C ASN A 11 -6.80 -26.38 2.47
N TYR A 12 -7.43 -26.57 3.64
CA TYR A 12 -6.75 -26.61 4.93
C TYR A 12 -7.44 -27.63 5.84
N ASP A 13 -6.72 -28.16 6.83
CA ASP A 13 -7.22 -29.12 7.80
C ASP A 13 -8.00 -28.39 8.91
N THR A 14 -9.31 -28.60 8.94
CA THR A 14 -10.14 -28.08 10.03
C THR A 14 -10.07 -29.08 11.19
N LEU A 15 -9.28 -28.75 12.24
CA LEU A 15 -9.08 -29.51 13.49
C LEU A 15 -7.94 -30.55 13.53
N GLY A 16 -7.13 -30.69 12.48
CA GLY A 16 -5.93 -31.57 12.51
C GLY A 16 -6.23 -33.05 12.29
N ASP A 17 -7.49 -33.39 12.02
CA ASP A 17 -8.03 -34.75 11.98
C ASP A 17 -8.87 -35.05 10.73
N ASP A 18 -9.06 -34.07 9.82
CA ASP A 18 -9.92 -34.27 8.66
C ASP A 18 -9.26 -35.21 7.65
N THR A 19 -10.05 -36.10 7.05
CA THR A 19 -9.54 -36.98 5.99
C THR A 19 -9.53 -36.28 4.64
N THR A 20 -10.27 -35.17 4.50
CA THR A 20 -10.33 -34.32 3.31
C THR A 20 -10.36 -32.85 3.71
N GLY A 21 -9.37 -32.05 3.33
CA GLY A 21 -9.29 -30.64 3.71
C GLY A 21 -10.52 -29.79 3.32
N THR A 22 -10.71 -28.70 4.04
CA THR A 22 -11.77 -27.71 3.81
C THR A 22 -11.37 -26.71 2.71
N ALA A 23 -12.16 -26.65 1.64
CA ALA A 23 -11.92 -25.76 0.51
C ALA A 23 -12.16 -24.28 0.85
N TYR A 24 -11.28 -23.41 0.34
CA TYR A 24 -11.42 -21.97 0.40
C TYR A 24 -10.82 -21.30 -0.84
N THR A 25 -11.18 -20.02 -1.05
CA THR A 25 -10.52 -19.16 -2.05
C THR A 25 -9.29 -18.51 -1.41
N ARG A 26 -8.09 -19.00 -1.73
CA ARG A 26 -6.82 -18.45 -1.23
C ARG A 26 -6.42 -17.14 -1.88
N GLY A 27 -6.99 -16.83 -3.03
CA GLY A 27 -6.67 -15.63 -3.78
C GLY A 27 -7.45 -15.56 -5.09
N GLY A 28 -6.96 -14.73 -6.00
CA GLY A 28 -7.53 -14.59 -7.33
C GLY A 28 -6.99 -13.37 -8.04
N TYR A 29 -7.19 -13.34 -9.34
CA TYR A 29 -6.66 -12.27 -10.19
C TYR A 29 -7.71 -11.79 -11.18
N LEU A 30 -7.62 -10.50 -11.53
CA LEU A 30 -8.55 -9.83 -12.42
C LEU A 30 -8.34 -10.35 -13.85
N SER A 31 -9.37 -10.97 -14.44
CA SER A 31 -9.27 -11.53 -15.79
C SER A 31 -9.78 -10.57 -16.86
N LYS A 32 -10.80 -9.76 -16.53
CA LYS A 32 -11.42 -8.82 -17.48
C LYS A 32 -12.10 -7.65 -16.79
N ILE A 33 -12.08 -6.49 -17.45
CA ILE A 33 -12.97 -5.35 -17.17
C ILE A 33 -13.81 -5.08 -18.41
N LEU A 34 -15.10 -4.81 -18.22
CA LEU A 34 -16.00 -4.29 -19.26
C LEU A 34 -16.57 -2.94 -18.82
N TYR A 35 -16.52 -1.96 -19.72
CA TYR A 35 -17.04 -0.61 -19.45
C TYR A 35 -17.70 -0.01 -20.70
N GLY A 36 -18.47 1.07 -20.48
CA GLY A 36 -19.42 1.55 -21.50
C GLY A 36 -20.62 0.61 -21.66
N GLN A 37 -21.08 0.01 -20.56
CA GLN A 37 -22.27 -0.84 -20.52
C GLN A 37 -23.53 -0.01 -20.22
N ARG A 38 -24.69 -0.46 -20.70
CA ARG A 38 -25.99 0.17 -20.42
C ARG A 38 -26.54 -0.32 -19.08
N ALA A 39 -26.87 0.60 -18.17
CA ALA A 39 -27.34 0.25 -16.82
C ALA A 39 -28.58 -0.67 -16.82
N GLY A 40 -29.54 -0.43 -17.71
CA GLY A 40 -30.76 -1.26 -17.82
C GLY A 40 -30.62 -2.56 -18.61
N ALA A 41 -29.43 -2.87 -19.14
CA ALA A 41 -29.19 -4.05 -19.98
C ALA A 41 -27.80 -4.66 -19.72
N LEU A 42 -27.38 -4.64 -18.44
CA LEU A 42 -26.13 -5.26 -18.02
C LEU A 42 -26.15 -6.75 -18.39
N PHE A 43 -25.09 -7.20 -19.07
CA PHE A 43 -24.87 -8.60 -19.50
C PHE A 43 -25.84 -9.16 -20.53
N THR A 44 -26.84 -8.39 -20.97
CA THR A 44 -27.85 -8.83 -21.95
C THR A 44 -27.82 -8.05 -23.26
N ALA A 45 -27.20 -6.86 -23.29
CA ALA A 45 -27.04 -6.07 -24.50
C ALA A 45 -26.02 -6.67 -25.49
N THR A 46 -26.18 -6.35 -26.78
CA THR A 46 -25.18 -6.62 -27.83
C THR A 46 -24.76 -5.30 -28.48
N PRO A 47 -23.46 -4.92 -28.44
CA PRO A 47 -22.42 -5.57 -27.64
C PRO A 47 -22.68 -5.46 -26.14
N ALA A 48 -22.10 -6.38 -25.37
CA ALA A 48 -22.22 -6.39 -23.91
C ALA A 48 -21.58 -5.16 -23.25
N ALA A 49 -20.64 -4.51 -23.94
CA ALA A 49 -19.93 -3.31 -23.55
C ALA A 49 -19.31 -2.62 -24.76
N SER A 50 -19.02 -1.32 -24.66
CA SER A 50 -18.31 -0.60 -25.72
C SER A 50 -16.80 -0.85 -25.67
N ASN A 51 -16.25 -1.16 -24.48
CA ASN A 51 -14.82 -1.35 -24.26
C ASN A 51 -14.54 -2.54 -23.33
N LYS A 52 -13.37 -3.14 -23.52
CA LYS A 52 -12.87 -4.32 -22.80
C LYS A 52 -11.41 -4.11 -22.40
N VAL A 53 -11.04 -4.57 -21.22
CA VAL A 53 -9.64 -4.74 -20.80
C VAL A 53 -9.44 -6.21 -20.43
N THR A 54 -8.40 -6.84 -20.94
CA THR A 54 -7.99 -8.22 -20.61
C THR A 54 -6.59 -8.24 -20.05
N PHE A 55 -6.29 -9.27 -19.26
CA PHE A 55 -5.05 -9.42 -18.52
C PHE A 55 -4.42 -10.78 -18.81
N ALA A 56 -3.11 -10.80 -19.04
CA ALA A 56 -2.32 -12.01 -19.23
C ALA A 56 -1.44 -12.26 -18.00
N TYR A 57 -1.25 -13.54 -17.65
CA TYR A 57 -0.56 -13.95 -16.45
C TYR A 57 0.33 -15.16 -16.69
N ASP A 58 1.50 -15.16 -16.05
CA ASP A 58 2.39 -16.30 -15.96
C ASP A 58 2.49 -16.81 -14.52
N GLU A 59 3.07 -17.98 -14.34
CA GLU A 59 3.45 -18.50 -13.02
C GLU A 59 4.60 -17.70 -12.39
N ARG A 60 4.60 -17.60 -11.06
CA ARG A 60 5.65 -16.99 -10.22
C ARG A 60 6.89 -17.90 -10.09
N CYS A 61 7.36 -18.43 -11.21
CA CYS A 61 8.54 -19.28 -11.26
C CYS A 61 9.73 -18.54 -11.88
N THR A 62 10.94 -19.02 -11.61
CA THR A 62 12.20 -18.47 -12.16
C THR A 62 12.47 -18.89 -13.60
N ARG A 63 11.84 -19.97 -14.08
CA ARG A 63 12.00 -20.48 -15.44
C ARG A 63 11.07 -19.79 -16.43
N VAL A 64 11.44 -19.84 -17.71
CA VAL A 64 10.61 -19.39 -18.83
C VAL A 64 9.64 -20.51 -19.25
N ASP A 65 10.07 -21.76 -19.13
CA ASP A 65 9.33 -22.98 -19.45
C ASP A 65 9.29 -23.97 -18.27
N GLY A 66 8.36 -24.93 -18.31
CA GLY A 66 8.26 -25.99 -17.29
C GLY A 66 7.65 -25.55 -15.96
N CYS A 67 7.02 -24.37 -15.91
CA CYS A 67 6.34 -23.86 -14.71
C CYS A 67 4.91 -24.37 -14.53
N ASP A 68 4.49 -25.35 -15.31
CA ASP A 68 3.11 -25.85 -15.24
C ASP A 68 2.89 -26.79 -14.03
N SER A 69 3.97 -27.32 -13.45
CA SER A 69 3.92 -28.29 -12.36
C SER A 69 4.73 -27.84 -11.15
N LEU A 70 4.02 -27.37 -10.13
CA LEU A 70 4.59 -27.10 -8.80
C LEU A 70 4.45 -28.35 -7.92
N THR A 71 5.58 -29.02 -7.70
CA THR A 71 5.75 -30.21 -6.85
C THR A 71 6.90 -29.96 -5.88
N GLU A 72 7.11 -30.86 -4.92
CA GLU A 72 8.21 -30.75 -3.97
C GLU A 72 9.57 -30.60 -4.68
N SER A 73 9.82 -31.45 -5.68
CA SER A 73 11.05 -31.43 -6.49
C SER A 73 11.23 -30.18 -7.36
N THR A 74 10.14 -29.51 -7.76
CA THR A 74 10.20 -28.29 -8.58
C THR A 74 10.00 -27.02 -7.76
N SER A 75 9.58 -27.12 -6.50
CA SER A 75 9.33 -25.99 -5.60
C SER A 75 10.48 -24.99 -5.48
N PRO A 76 11.78 -25.37 -5.56
CA PRO A 76 12.86 -24.40 -5.59
C PRO A 76 12.80 -23.43 -6.79
N GLN A 77 11.99 -23.69 -7.80
CA GLN A 77 11.78 -22.78 -8.92
C GLN A 77 10.76 -21.66 -8.62
N TRP A 78 10.08 -21.69 -7.47
CA TRP A 78 9.16 -20.65 -7.01
C TRP A 78 9.67 -20.00 -5.72
N PRO A 79 10.56 -18.99 -5.82
CA PRO A 79 11.18 -18.32 -4.68
C PRO A 79 10.22 -17.80 -3.61
N ASP A 80 9.04 -17.36 -4.04
CA ASP A 80 8.10 -16.57 -3.23
C ASP A 80 6.69 -17.17 -3.19
N VAL A 81 6.55 -18.45 -3.54
CA VAL A 81 5.30 -19.20 -3.36
C VAL A 81 5.50 -20.19 -2.21
N PRO A 82 4.69 -20.12 -1.13
CA PRO A 82 4.76 -21.07 -0.04
C PRO A 82 4.19 -22.42 -0.48
N PHE A 83 5.05 -23.28 -1.04
CA PHE A 83 4.67 -24.60 -1.56
C PHE A 83 4.08 -25.49 -0.47
N ASP A 84 4.64 -25.44 0.73
CA ASP A 84 4.21 -26.13 1.94
C ASP A 84 2.78 -25.77 2.38
N ALA A 85 2.32 -24.56 2.05
CA ALA A 85 0.95 -24.11 2.31
C ALA A 85 -0.06 -24.56 1.24
N ILE A 86 0.36 -25.24 0.17
CA ILE A 86 -0.54 -25.76 -0.87
C ILE A 86 -1.07 -27.14 -0.44
N CYS A 87 -2.39 -27.25 -0.36
CA CYS A 87 -3.08 -28.52 -0.16
C CYS A 87 -4.11 -28.78 -1.27
N LYS A 88 -3.97 -29.92 -1.96
CA LYS A 88 -4.88 -30.29 -3.05
C LYS A 88 -6.23 -30.76 -2.50
N ASP A 89 -7.22 -30.69 -3.37
CA ASP A 89 -8.54 -31.24 -3.06
C ASP A 89 -8.45 -32.75 -2.81
N GLY A 90 -9.10 -33.23 -1.75
CA GLY A 90 -9.04 -34.62 -1.31
C GLY A 90 -7.81 -35.03 -0.49
N ASP A 91 -6.82 -34.13 -0.30
CA ASP A 91 -5.69 -34.39 0.59
C ASP A 91 -6.04 -34.08 2.06
N LYS A 92 -5.31 -34.69 3.00
CA LYS A 92 -5.46 -34.48 4.45
C LYS A 92 -5.03 -33.08 4.93
N CYS A 93 -4.23 -32.35 4.15
CA CYS A 93 -3.70 -31.03 4.52
C CYS A 93 -2.93 -30.96 5.85
N THR A 94 -2.27 -32.05 6.27
CA THR A 94 -1.52 -32.12 7.53
C THR A 94 -0.60 -30.91 7.74
N GLY A 95 -0.75 -30.22 8.87
CA GLY A 95 0.07 -29.04 9.22
C GLY A 95 -0.51 -27.70 8.74
N ASN A 96 -1.39 -27.72 7.74
CA ASN A 96 -2.09 -26.52 7.26
C ASN A 96 -3.41 -26.35 8.00
N VAL A 97 -3.37 -25.85 9.23
CA VAL A 97 -4.54 -25.77 10.14
C VAL A 97 -5.41 -24.50 9.98
N GLY A 98 -5.16 -23.73 8.93
CA GLY A 98 -5.90 -22.50 8.64
C GLY A 98 -5.70 -22.02 7.21
N PRO A 99 -6.49 -21.03 6.76
CA PRO A 99 -6.37 -20.48 5.43
C PRO A 99 -5.08 -19.66 5.28
N THR A 100 -4.37 -19.88 4.18
CA THR A 100 -3.17 -19.15 3.78
C THR A 100 -3.45 -18.42 2.46
N PHE A 101 -3.14 -17.13 2.39
CA PHE A 101 -3.48 -16.29 1.25
C PHE A 101 -2.24 -15.92 0.45
N PHE A 102 -2.19 -16.35 -0.81
CA PHE A 102 -1.12 -16.06 -1.76
C PHE A 102 -1.62 -16.29 -3.19
N THR A 103 -0.92 -15.72 -4.17
CA THR A 103 -1.15 -15.97 -5.59
C THR A 103 0.05 -16.65 -6.22
N ARG A 104 -0.20 -17.52 -7.19
CA ARG A 104 0.84 -18.12 -8.04
C ARG A 104 1.05 -17.35 -9.34
N LYS A 105 0.30 -16.27 -9.56
CA LYS A 105 0.30 -15.53 -10.82
C LYS A 105 1.08 -14.22 -10.72
N ARG A 106 1.77 -13.88 -11.80
CA ARG A 106 2.32 -12.55 -12.06
C ARG A 106 1.71 -11.99 -13.34
N LEU A 107 1.33 -10.71 -13.31
CA LEU A 107 0.73 -10.04 -14.46
C LEU A 107 1.79 -9.76 -15.52
N THR A 108 1.64 -10.28 -16.73
CA THR A 108 2.61 -10.13 -17.83
C THR A 108 2.09 -9.27 -18.97
N GLY A 109 0.77 -9.09 -19.07
CA GLY A 109 0.19 -8.31 -20.14
C GLY A 109 -1.14 -7.64 -19.76
N ILE A 110 -1.36 -6.46 -20.32
CA ILE A 110 -2.65 -5.76 -20.30
C ILE A 110 -3.00 -5.45 -21.74
N THR A 111 -4.23 -5.71 -22.15
CA THR A 111 -4.72 -5.33 -23.48
C THR A 111 -6.04 -4.59 -23.34
N THR A 112 -6.13 -3.42 -23.96
CA THR A 112 -7.37 -2.67 -24.10
C THR A 112 -7.95 -2.91 -25.48
N SER A 113 -9.28 -2.95 -25.56
CA SER A 113 -9.99 -3.17 -26.80
C SER A 113 -11.28 -2.35 -26.83
N ALA A 114 -11.65 -1.88 -28.02
CA ALA A 114 -12.93 -1.23 -28.29
C ALA A 114 -13.79 -2.13 -29.17
N TRP A 115 -15.10 -2.08 -28.99
CA TRP A 115 -16.02 -2.80 -29.86
C TRP A 115 -15.97 -2.22 -31.28
N ASN A 116 -15.73 -3.08 -32.26
CA ASN A 116 -15.74 -2.72 -33.67
C ASN A 116 -16.78 -3.57 -34.41
N ALA A 117 -17.89 -2.92 -34.78
CA ALA A 117 -18.99 -3.54 -35.52
C ALA A 117 -18.63 -3.92 -36.98
N ALA A 118 -17.55 -3.37 -37.51
CA ALA A 118 -17.10 -3.58 -38.89
C ALA A 118 -16.03 -4.68 -39.02
N LEU A 119 -15.63 -5.35 -37.92
CA LEU A 119 -14.73 -6.50 -38.01
C LEU A 119 -15.36 -7.64 -38.82
N THR A 120 -14.52 -8.31 -39.62
CA THR A 120 -14.89 -9.47 -40.44
C THR A 120 -14.19 -10.73 -39.92
N PRO A 121 -14.87 -11.89 -39.83
CA PRO A 121 -16.20 -12.20 -40.36
C PRO A 121 -17.38 -11.69 -39.50
N SER A 122 -17.12 -11.22 -38.29
CA SER A 122 -18.16 -10.73 -37.38
C SER A 122 -17.65 -9.62 -36.47
N ALA A 123 -18.56 -8.76 -36.05
CA ALA A 123 -18.31 -7.73 -35.05
C ALA A 123 -17.71 -8.34 -33.77
N ASP A 124 -16.61 -7.75 -33.28
CA ASP A 124 -15.95 -8.14 -32.04
C ASP A 124 -15.18 -6.95 -31.45
N PHE A 125 -14.51 -7.16 -30.34
CA PHE A 125 -13.53 -6.24 -29.77
C PHE A 125 -12.22 -6.25 -30.57
N GLN A 126 -11.84 -5.10 -31.08
CA GLN A 126 -10.53 -4.85 -31.67
C GLN A 126 -9.58 -4.29 -30.62
N SER A 127 -8.36 -4.82 -30.53
CA SER A 127 -7.30 -4.28 -29.66
C SER A 127 -6.93 -2.84 -30.07
N VAL A 128 -6.70 -1.99 -29.07
CA VAL A 128 -6.32 -0.58 -29.24
C VAL A 128 -4.90 -0.35 -28.72
N ASP A 129 -4.64 -0.76 -27.48
CA ASP A 129 -3.33 -0.66 -26.84
C ASP A 129 -3.02 -1.94 -26.05
N SER A 130 -1.74 -2.30 -25.98
CA SER A 130 -1.24 -3.33 -25.08
C SER A 130 -0.03 -2.86 -24.28
N TRP A 131 0.13 -3.42 -23.09
CA TRP A 131 1.30 -3.24 -22.24
C TRP A 131 1.88 -4.60 -21.90
N LYS A 132 3.16 -4.79 -22.21
CA LYS A 132 3.94 -5.95 -21.78
C LYS A 132 4.72 -5.59 -20.52
N LEU A 133 4.57 -6.39 -19.47
CA LEU A 133 5.30 -6.25 -18.22
C LEU A 133 6.34 -7.37 -18.16
N THR A 134 7.61 -7.01 -18.10
CA THR A 134 8.72 -7.98 -17.98
C THR A 134 9.20 -8.00 -16.55
N GLN A 135 9.27 -9.19 -15.95
CA GLN A 135 9.77 -9.36 -14.58
C GLN A 135 10.93 -10.34 -14.51
N LYS A 136 11.74 -10.19 -13.46
CA LYS A 136 12.85 -11.08 -13.12
C LYS A 136 12.92 -11.28 -11.62
N TYR A 137 13.33 -12.45 -11.18
CA TYR A 137 13.74 -12.67 -9.80
C TYR A 137 15.19 -12.18 -9.62
N HIS A 138 15.39 -11.18 -8.76
CA HIS A 138 16.73 -10.75 -8.36
C HIS A 138 17.16 -11.48 -7.11
N ASP A 139 18.43 -11.85 -7.10
CA ASP A 139 19.09 -12.63 -6.06
C ASP A 139 20.02 -11.73 -5.24
N SER A 140 19.82 -11.71 -3.92
CA SER A 140 20.67 -10.95 -2.99
C SER A 140 21.97 -11.68 -2.64
N GLY A 141 22.04 -12.99 -2.91
CA GLY A 141 23.17 -13.85 -2.60
C GLY A 141 23.31 -14.21 -1.12
N GLU A 142 22.22 -14.14 -0.35
CA GLU A 142 22.22 -14.35 1.10
C GLU A 142 22.10 -15.82 1.49
N THR A 143 21.37 -16.64 0.73
CA THR A 143 21.15 -18.08 1.03
C THR A 143 21.89 -19.04 0.10
N GLY A 144 22.38 -18.56 -1.06
CA GLY A 144 23.02 -19.41 -2.08
C GLY A 144 22.06 -20.32 -2.84
N ASP A 145 20.75 -20.18 -2.60
CA ASP A 145 19.66 -20.84 -3.31
C ASP A 145 18.61 -19.81 -3.77
N SER A 146 17.41 -20.25 -4.12
CA SER A 146 16.37 -19.35 -4.62
C SER A 146 15.52 -18.68 -3.53
N ALA A 147 15.70 -19.01 -2.24
CA ALA A 147 14.79 -18.60 -1.16
C ALA A 147 14.85 -17.11 -0.82
N ASP A 148 15.95 -16.42 -1.14
CA ASP A 148 16.10 -14.98 -0.93
C ASP A 148 15.69 -14.14 -2.15
N GLN A 149 15.44 -14.80 -3.29
CA GLN A 149 15.14 -14.13 -4.55
C GLN A 149 13.80 -13.38 -4.49
N SER A 150 13.77 -12.18 -5.08
CA SER A 150 12.62 -11.30 -5.04
C SER A 150 12.14 -10.94 -6.44
N LEU A 151 10.84 -11.12 -6.72
CA LEU A 151 10.24 -10.77 -8.00
C LEU A 151 10.28 -9.25 -8.22
N TRP A 152 10.87 -8.81 -9.32
CA TRP A 152 11.08 -7.42 -9.69
C TRP A 152 10.53 -7.12 -11.08
N LEU A 153 9.92 -5.96 -11.24
CA LEU A 153 9.46 -5.45 -12.54
C LEU A 153 10.63 -4.78 -13.25
N GLU A 154 11.13 -5.41 -14.31
CA GLU A 154 12.24 -4.89 -15.12
C GLU A 154 11.77 -3.81 -16.08
N SER A 155 10.62 -4.00 -16.71
CA SER A 155 10.12 -3.05 -17.69
C SER A 155 8.63 -3.09 -17.94
N ILE A 156 8.11 -1.99 -18.47
CA ILE A 156 6.79 -1.87 -19.08
C ILE A 156 6.99 -1.34 -20.51
N GLN A 157 6.48 -2.07 -21.50
CA GLN A 157 6.49 -1.65 -22.90
C GLN A 157 5.06 -1.47 -23.41
N HIS A 158 4.78 -0.30 -23.98
CA HIS A 158 3.48 0.00 -24.60
C HIS A 158 3.54 -0.28 -26.11
N THR A 159 2.46 -0.85 -26.65
CA THR A 159 2.26 -1.04 -28.08
C THR A 159 0.88 -0.51 -28.47
N GLY A 160 0.84 0.38 -29.45
CA GLY A 160 -0.41 0.73 -30.13
C GLY A 160 -0.78 -0.40 -31.10
N GLU A 161 -1.93 -1.03 -30.90
CA GLU A 161 -2.35 -2.25 -31.61
C GLU A 161 -3.23 -1.96 -32.85
N HIS A 162 -3.80 -0.76 -32.94
CA HIS A 162 -4.73 -0.44 -34.02
C HIS A 162 -4.00 -0.25 -35.37
N GLY A 163 -4.25 -1.15 -36.32
CA GLY A 163 -3.60 -1.14 -37.63
C GLY A 163 -2.34 -2.00 -37.61
N THR A 164 -1.21 -1.43 -38.03
CA THR A 164 0.10 -2.09 -37.86
C THR A 164 0.61 -1.81 -36.43
N PRO A 165 0.86 -2.84 -35.61
CA PRO A 165 1.34 -2.63 -34.24
C PRO A 165 2.63 -1.83 -34.19
N LEU A 166 2.69 -0.84 -33.30
CA LEU A 166 3.86 0.01 -33.08
C LEU A 166 4.20 0.07 -31.59
N SER A 167 5.37 -0.46 -31.22
CA SER A 167 5.85 -0.48 -29.84
C SER A 167 6.74 0.71 -29.52
N THR A 168 6.58 1.28 -28.33
CA THR A 168 7.52 2.25 -27.77
C THR A 168 8.78 1.55 -27.24
N GLN A 169 9.83 2.33 -26.95
CA GLN A 169 10.92 1.82 -26.13
C GLN A 169 10.39 1.51 -24.72
N PRO A 170 10.84 0.43 -24.08
CA PRO A 170 10.37 0.07 -22.75
C PRO A 170 10.79 1.13 -21.72
N VAL A 171 9.88 1.45 -20.80
CA VAL A 171 10.26 2.07 -19.52
C VAL A 171 10.95 0.98 -18.69
N THR A 172 12.18 1.21 -18.25
CA THR A 172 12.96 0.22 -17.47
C THR A 172 13.19 0.67 -16.04
N PHE A 173 13.29 -0.30 -15.13
CA PHE A 173 13.50 -0.07 -13.70
C PHE A 173 14.75 -0.79 -13.22
N THR A 174 15.69 -0.03 -12.66
CA THR A 174 16.89 -0.58 -12.01
C THR A 174 16.74 -0.55 -10.50
N ASN A 175 17.35 -1.52 -9.84
CA ASN A 175 17.33 -1.63 -8.39
C ASN A 175 18.72 -1.57 -7.77
N GLU A 176 18.74 -1.25 -6.48
CA GLU A 176 19.85 -1.51 -5.58
C GLU A 176 19.36 -2.37 -4.41
N PHE A 177 20.22 -3.22 -3.87
CA PHE A 177 19.90 -4.02 -2.68
C PHE A 177 20.24 -3.25 -1.41
N LEU A 178 19.26 -3.13 -0.52
CA LEU A 178 19.47 -2.54 0.80
C LEU A 178 18.94 -3.51 1.88
N LYS A 179 19.74 -3.67 2.94
CA LYS A 179 19.48 -4.59 4.06
C LYS A 179 18.27 -4.11 4.87
N ASN A 180 17.27 -4.95 5.05
CA ASN A 180 16.11 -4.58 5.88
C ASN A 180 16.38 -4.77 7.36
N ARG A 181 17.20 -5.75 7.74
CA ARG A 181 17.56 -6.03 9.13
C ARG A 181 18.76 -5.17 9.54
N VAL A 182 18.81 -4.76 10.80
CA VAL A 182 20.01 -4.23 11.46
C VAL A 182 20.95 -5.42 11.71
N ASP A 183 21.70 -5.76 10.66
CA ASP A 183 22.49 -6.98 10.56
C ASP A 183 23.66 -7.03 11.55
N GLY A 184 23.75 -8.10 12.34
CA GLY A 184 24.84 -8.38 13.27
C GLY A 184 25.78 -9.45 12.72
N SER A 185 27.06 -9.13 12.56
CA SER A 185 28.03 -10.05 11.94
C SER A 185 28.30 -11.37 12.69
N ALA A 186 27.75 -11.55 13.90
CA ALA A 186 28.02 -12.69 14.77
C ALA A 186 26.76 -13.51 15.14
N ASP A 187 25.57 -13.13 14.65
CA ASP A 187 24.31 -13.78 15.05
C ASP A 187 23.82 -14.87 14.10
N ASN A 188 24.46 -15.03 12.94
CA ASN A 188 24.10 -16.01 11.91
C ASN A 188 22.62 -15.90 11.46
N ILE A 189 22.12 -14.66 11.39
CA ILE A 189 20.79 -14.33 10.89
C ILE A 189 20.97 -13.40 9.67
N LEU A 190 20.20 -13.68 8.61
CA LEU A 190 20.36 -12.97 7.33
C LEU A 190 20.06 -11.47 7.44
N PRO A 191 20.75 -10.61 6.67
CA PRO A 191 20.46 -9.17 6.59
C PRO A 191 19.11 -8.83 5.95
N LEU A 192 18.49 -9.77 5.24
CA LEU A 192 17.23 -9.62 4.52
C LEU A 192 17.31 -8.48 3.50
N ALA A 193 18.35 -8.48 2.67
CA ALA A 193 18.51 -7.52 1.59
C ALA A 193 17.35 -7.64 0.59
N LYS A 194 16.73 -6.52 0.24
CA LYS A 194 15.66 -6.48 -0.77
C LYS A 194 15.95 -5.43 -1.84
N PRO A 195 15.58 -5.70 -3.11
CA PRO A 195 15.77 -4.75 -4.19
C PRO A 195 14.86 -3.54 -3.97
N ARG A 196 15.41 -2.34 -4.13
CA ARG A 196 14.68 -1.07 -4.04
C ARG A 196 14.91 -0.27 -5.30
N LEU A 197 13.88 0.47 -5.70
CA LEU A 197 13.92 1.25 -6.93
C LEU A 197 15.01 2.29 -6.84
N TYR A 198 16.01 2.18 -7.70
CA TYR A 198 17.15 3.08 -7.80
C TYR A 198 17.05 3.96 -9.04
N GLY A 199 16.58 3.41 -10.16
CA GLY A 199 16.51 4.14 -11.41
C GLY A 199 15.31 3.79 -12.28
N ILE A 200 14.86 4.77 -13.05
CA ILE A 200 13.85 4.65 -14.10
C ILE A 200 14.43 5.23 -15.39
N THR A 201 14.40 4.47 -16.48
CA THR A 201 14.62 5.04 -17.83
C THR A 201 13.28 5.11 -18.54
N SER A 202 12.87 6.31 -18.96
CA SER A 202 11.62 6.53 -19.69
C SER A 202 11.71 6.07 -21.15
N GLU A 203 10.56 6.00 -21.83
CA GLU A 203 10.46 5.66 -23.26
C GLU A 203 11.23 6.63 -24.18
N THR A 204 11.45 7.87 -23.74
CA THR A 204 12.21 8.89 -24.47
C THR A 204 13.68 9.01 -24.01
N GLY A 205 14.16 8.08 -23.17
CA GLY A 205 15.56 8.03 -22.71
C GLY A 205 15.89 8.86 -21.48
N ALA A 206 14.95 9.66 -20.95
CA ALA A 206 15.20 10.41 -19.70
C ALA A 206 15.40 9.45 -18.52
N LYS A 207 16.39 9.76 -17.67
CA LYS A 207 16.83 8.95 -16.53
C LYS A 207 16.38 9.62 -15.25
N THR A 208 15.66 8.88 -14.41
CA THR A 208 15.28 9.32 -13.06
C THR A 208 15.98 8.43 -12.04
N ALA A 209 16.75 9.02 -11.14
CA ALA A 209 17.41 8.33 -10.04
C ALA A 209 16.68 8.62 -8.71
N VAL A 210 16.52 7.59 -7.89
CA VAL A 210 15.98 7.67 -6.54
C VAL A 210 17.13 7.44 -5.57
N THR A 211 17.35 8.38 -4.66
CA THR A 211 18.37 8.28 -3.62
C THR A 211 17.69 8.12 -2.28
N TYR A 212 18.04 7.07 -1.53
CA TYR A 212 17.58 6.85 -0.17
C TYR A 212 18.57 7.41 0.87
N GLN A 213 18.09 7.70 2.08
CA GLN A 213 18.96 7.91 3.23
C GLN A 213 19.70 6.61 3.58
N ALA A 214 20.87 6.74 4.23
CA ALA A 214 21.62 5.58 4.70
C ALA A 214 20.89 4.84 5.84
N ALA A 215 21.37 3.63 6.15
CA ALA A 215 21.00 2.92 7.36
C ALA A 215 21.31 3.77 8.61
N ASP A 216 20.34 3.89 9.52
CA ASP A 216 20.47 4.72 10.73
C ASP A 216 21.04 3.91 11.91
N CYS A 217 20.46 2.74 12.19
CA CYS A 217 20.86 1.92 13.32
C CYS A 217 21.93 0.89 12.95
N VAL A 218 22.86 0.61 13.86
CA VAL A 218 23.97 -0.32 13.64
C VAL A 218 23.98 -1.40 14.72
N ALA A 219 24.10 -2.66 14.33
CA ALA A 219 24.12 -3.77 15.28
C ALA A 219 25.28 -3.62 16.28
N GLY A 220 25.02 -3.93 17.55
CA GLY A 220 25.99 -3.77 18.64
C GLY A 220 26.05 -2.35 19.24
N GLU A 221 25.45 -1.35 18.59
CA GLU A 221 25.26 -0.03 19.21
C GLU A 221 24.01 0.02 20.10
N THR A 222 23.92 1.06 20.93
CA THR A 222 22.74 1.28 21.77
C THR A 222 21.55 1.64 20.89
N MET A 223 20.58 0.73 20.84
CA MET A 223 19.30 0.95 20.14
C MET A 223 18.44 1.98 20.89
N PRO A 224 17.61 2.76 20.17
CA PRO A 224 16.72 3.72 20.81
C PRO A 224 15.69 3.00 21.68
N ARG A 225 15.23 3.67 22.74
CA ARG A 225 14.13 3.16 23.56
C ARG A 225 12.87 3.07 22.68
N PRO A 226 12.23 1.89 22.53
CA PRO A 226 11.17 1.68 21.53
C PRO A 226 10.03 2.71 21.56
N ASP A 227 9.52 3.03 22.75
CA ASP A 227 8.42 3.98 22.97
C ASP A 227 8.87 5.46 22.96
N GLN A 228 10.14 5.74 22.68
CA GLN A 228 10.67 7.10 22.45
C GLN A 228 11.45 7.18 21.14
N ASN A 229 11.29 6.18 20.27
CA ASN A 229 12.10 6.01 19.10
C ASN A 229 11.77 7.05 18.01
N THR A 230 12.77 7.89 17.72
CA THR A 230 12.73 8.89 16.64
C THR A 230 13.60 8.51 15.44
N ARG A 231 14.30 7.37 15.51
CA ARG A 231 15.20 6.88 14.45
C ARG A 231 14.42 6.22 13.31
N THR A 232 15.08 6.03 12.17
CA THR A 232 14.53 5.29 11.03
C THR A 232 14.87 3.80 11.11
N CYS A 233 14.87 3.25 12.32
CA CYS A 233 14.91 1.82 12.58
C CYS A 233 13.85 1.46 13.61
N TYR A 234 13.41 0.20 13.69
CA TYR A 234 12.30 -0.21 14.54
C TYR A 234 12.43 -1.64 15.05
N PRO A 235 11.94 -1.92 16.27
CA PRO A 235 11.94 -3.25 16.82
C PRO A 235 10.83 -4.12 16.19
N VAL A 236 11.11 -5.41 16.00
CA VAL A 236 10.15 -6.43 15.57
C VAL A 236 10.44 -7.71 16.34
N TYR A 237 9.40 -8.35 16.89
CA TYR A 237 9.48 -9.73 17.33
C TYR A 237 9.23 -10.65 16.14
N TRP A 238 10.16 -11.58 15.88
CA TRP A 238 10.06 -12.53 14.79
C TRP A 238 10.85 -13.80 15.11
N GLU A 239 10.68 -14.84 14.29
CA GLU A 239 11.42 -16.09 14.37
C GLU A 239 12.47 -16.17 13.25
N PRO A 240 13.75 -15.85 13.52
CA PRO A 240 14.80 -16.09 12.56
C PRO A 240 14.94 -17.57 12.25
N ASN A 241 15.18 -17.88 10.97
CA ASN A 241 15.46 -19.23 10.47
C ASN A 241 14.36 -20.28 10.76
N GLY A 242 13.14 -19.85 11.14
CA GLY A 242 11.99 -20.75 11.37
C GLY A 242 12.14 -21.70 12.57
N GLY A 243 13.00 -21.36 13.54
CA GLY A 243 13.34 -22.24 14.66
C GLY A 243 12.35 -22.25 15.84
N GLY A 244 11.21 -21.55 15.76
CA GLY A 244 10.24 -21.48 16.86
C GLY A 244 10.64 -20.56 18.03
N ILE A 245 11.73 -19.80 17.89
CA ILE A 245 12.25 -18.90 18.92
C ILE A 245 12.00 -17.46 18.48
N PHE A 246 10.99 -16.83 19.08
CA PHE A 246 10.74 -15.40 18.91
C PHE A 246 11.78 -14.57 19.64
N LEU A 247 12.44 -13.68 18.90
CA LEU A 247 13.37 -12.72 19.45
C LEU A 247 13.10 -11.31 18.95
N LEU A 248 13.44 -10.33 19.80
CA LEU A 248 13.35 -8.92 19.45
C LEU A 248 14.57 -8.54 18.62
N ASP A 249 14.33 -8.08 17.40
CA ASP A 249 15.36 -7.61 16.49
C ASP A 249 15.00 -6.23 15.94
N TRP A 250 15.95 -5.60 15.24
CA TRP A 250 15.77 -4.27 14.67
C TRP A 250 15.81 -4.30 13.15
N PHE A 251 14.93 -3.52 12.56
CA PHE A 251 14.78 -3.36 11.11
C PHE A 251 14.95 -1.91 10.73
N GLN A 252 15.34 -1.68 9.49
CA GLN A 252 15.68 -0.38 8.95
C GLN A 252 14.56 0.12 8.04
N LYS A 253 14.33 1.42 8.12
CA LYS A 253 13.56 2.19 7.15
C LYS A 253 14.50 3.16 6.45
N TYR A 254 14.37 3.24 5.13
CA TYR A 254 15.20 4.09 4.30
C TYR A 254 14.30 5.11 3.60
N PRO A 255 14.10 6.30 4.18
CA PRO A 255 13.37 7.38 3.52
C PRO A 255 14.05 7.80 2.23
N VAL A 256 13.27 8.23 1.24
CA VAL A 256 13.82 8.84 0.02
C VAL A 256 14.42 10.21 0.38
N ALA A 257 15.68 10.44 0.07
CA ALA A 257 16.36 11.72 0.26
C ALA A 257 16.22 12.62 -0.97
N ALA A 258 16.27 12.04 -2.17
CA ALA A 258 16.13 12.78 -3.41
C ALA A 258 15.57 11.95 -4.56
N VAL A 259 14.94 12.61 -5.52
CA VAL A 259 14.61 12.09 -6.84
C VAL A 259 15.18 13.06 -7.87
N SER A 260 16.03 12.61 -8.77
CA SER A 260 16.67 13.46 -9.78
C SER A 260 16.40 12.95 -11.17
N THR A 261 15.99 13.83 -12.08
CA THR A 261 15.74 13.50 -13.48
C THR A 261 16.68 14.27 -14.39
N THR A 262 17.30 13.57 -15.34
CA THR A 262 18.13 14.12 -16.41
C THR A 262 17.64 13.63 -17.76
N ASP A 263 17.89 14.41 -18.81
CA ASP A 263 17.80 13.86 -20.17
C ASP A 263 18.94 12.85 -20.42
N GLU A 264 18.84 12.14 -21.55
CA GLU A 264 19.78 11.07 -21.92
C GLU A 264 21.23 11.58 -22.09
N THR A 265 21.38 12.81 -22.58
CA THR A 265 22.66 13.47 -22.86
C THR A 265 23.21 14.27 -21.67
N GLY A 266 22.36 14.57 -20.68
CA GLY A 266 22.65 15.46 -19.55
C GLY A 266 22.71 16.94 -19.92
N ALA A 267 22.40 17.32 -21.17
CA ALA A 267 22.61 18.68 -21.68
C ALA A 267 21.61 19.72 -21.15
N SER A 268 20.41 19.30 -20.78
CA SER A 268 19.32 20.17 -20.28
C SER A 268 19.41 20.42 -18.78
N GLY A 269 20.45 19.90 -18.12
CA GLY A 269 20.63 19.96 -16.67
C GLY A 269 19.77 18.94 -15.91
N THR A 270 20.03 18.82 -14.61
CA THR A 270 19.32 17.91 -13.70
C THR A 270 18.23 18.66 -12.95
N ILE A 271 17.01 18.14 -13.00
CA ILE A 271 15.94 18.56 -12.08
C ILE A 271 16.02 17.63 -10.87
N THR A 272 16.23 18.20 -9.69
CA THR A 272 16.31 17.44 -8.44
C THR A 272 15.20 17.88 -7.50
N ASP A 273 14.43 16.89 -7.05
CA ASP A 273 13.53 16.98 -5.91
C ASP A 273 14.26 16.45 -4.66
N THR A 274 14.39 17.27 -3.62
CA THR A 274 14.96 16.85 -2.33
C THR A 274 13.91 16.82 -1.23
N TYR A 275 14.06 15.88 -0.30
CA TYR A 275 13.17 15.69 0.83
C TYR A 275 13.96 15.77 2.13
N GLU A 276 13.68 16.81 2.91
CA GLU A 276 14.18 16.99 4.26
C GLU A 276 13.07 16.62 5.24
N TYR A 277 13.38 15.74 6.19
CA TYR A 277 12.44 15.28 7.21
C TYR A 277 12.67 16.01 8.53
N SER A 278 11.63 16.16 9.35
CA SER A 278 11.71 16.89 10.62
C SER A 278 12.78 16.38 11.58
N ASP A 279 13.44 17.32 12.29
CA ASP A 279 14.51 17.04 13.26
C ASP A 279 14.08 16.17 14.45
N ASN A 280 12.78 16.12 14.76
CA ASN A 280 12.25 15.19 15.77
C ASN A 280 12.11 13.75 15.25
N GLY A 281 12.59 13.48 14.04
CA GLY A 281 12.71 12.16 13.45
C GLY A 281 11.38 11.48 13.10
N GLY A 282 11.48 10.17 12.86
CA GLY A 282 10.36 9.30 12.62
C GLY A 282 9.49 9.09 13.87
N ALA A 283 8.35 8.43 13.69
CA ALA A 283 7.56 7.93 14.82
C ALA A 283 7.14 6.50 14.57
N TRP A 284 7.13 5.73 15.65
CA TRP A 284 6.73 4.33 15.68
C TRP A 284 5.70 4.16 16.78
N HIS A 285 4.53 3.64 16.44
CA HIS A 285 3.43 3.41 17.36
C HIS A 285 3.41 1.94 17.81
N TYR A 286 2.95 1.70 19.03
CA TYR A 286 2.77 0.35 19.55
C TYR A 286 1.80 -0.45 18.66
N ASN A 287 2.16 -1.68 18.31
CA ASN A 287 1.28 -2.59 17.59
C ASN A 287 0.17 -3.07 18.53
N ASP A 288 -1.06 -2.65 18.27
CA ASP A 288 -2.26 -3.04 19.02
C ASP A 288 -3.17 -4.01 18.23
N ASP A 289 -2.64 -4.62 17.16
CA ASP A 289 -3.36 -5.59 16.34
C ASP A 289 -3.79 -6.80 17.20
N PRO A 290 -5.10 -7.07 17.31
CA PRO A 290 -5.62 -8.21 18.06
C PRO A 290 -5.14 -9.57 17.52
N MET A 291 -4.68 -9.64 16.28
CA MET A 291 -4.14 -10.85 15.65
C MET A 291 -2.67 -11.09 15.98
N THR A 292 -1.94 -10.08 16.46
CA THR A 292 -0.56 -10.25 16.94
C THR A 292 -0.59 -10.71 18.41
N PRO A 293 0.12 -11.78 18.81
CA PRO A 293 0.25 -12.16 20.22
C PRO A 293 0.79 -11.01 21.08
N GLU A 294 0.24 -10.83 22.30
CA GLU A 294 0.57 -9.67 23.14
C GLU A 294 2.07 -9.55 23.44
N LYS A 295 2.77 -10.68 23.62
CA LYS A 295 4.21 -10.72 23.90
C LYS A 295 5.10 -10.33 22.70
N GLU A 296 4.54 -10.31 21.50
CA GLU A 296 5.23 -9.99 20.25
C GLU A 296 4.92 -8.57 19.76
N ARG A 297 4.04 -7.85 20.47
CA ARG A 297 3.69 -6.47 20.16
C ARG A 297 4.76 -5.51 20.67
N THR A 298 5.20 -4.61 19.79
CA THR A 298 6.18 -3.58 20.07
C THR A 298 5.89 -2.33 19.24
N TRP A 299 6.71 -1.29 19.34
CA TRP A 299 6.60 -0.06 18.54
C TRP A 299 7.10 -0.29 17.11
N SER A 300 6.37 -1.10 16.34
CA SER A 300 6.70 -1.51 14.96
C SER A 300 5.85 -0.85 13.88
N ILE A 301 4.82 -0.06 14.26
CA ILE A 301 3.91 0.59 13.31
C ILE A 301 4.47 1.96 12.91
N TRP A 302 4.95 2.11 11.68
CA TRP A 302 5.48 3.38 11.18
C TRP A 302 4.39 4.46 11.09
N ARG A 303 4.62 5.61 11.74
CA ARG A 303 3.72 6.77 11.75
C ARG A 303 4.25 8.00 11.00
N GLY A 304 5.37 7.87 10.32
CA GLY A 304 5.89 8.94 9.46
C GLY A 304 6.67 10.02 10.19
N PHE A 305 7.04 11.03 9.41
CA PHE A 305 7.68 12.25 9.89
C PHE A 305 6.61 13.32 10.15
N ALA A 306 6.81 14.15 11.17
CA ALA A 306 5.85 15.20 11.50
C ALA A 306 5.83 16.31 10.44
N LYS A 307 6.96 16.53 9.76
CA LYS A 307 7.11 17.52 8.70
C LYS A 307 8.03 16.99 7.60
N VAL A 308 7.66 17.30 6.36
CA VAL A 308 8.49 17.07 5.18
C VAL A 308 8.66 18.40 4.46
N THR A 309 9.91 18.82 4.26
CA THR A 309 10.25 19.93 3.39
C THR A 309 10.70 19.35 2.05
N HIS A 310 9.91 19.60 1.02
CA HIS A 310 10.20 19.24 -0.36
C HIS A 310 10.73 20.47 -1.10
N ARG A 311 11.81 20.30 -1.86
CA ARG A 311 12.38 21.34 -2.70
C ARG A 311 12.57 20.81 -4.11
N THR A 312 12.29 21.64 -5.11
CA THR A 312 12.59 21.33 -6.51
C THR A 312 13.55 22.37 -7.06
N GLY A 313 14.64 21.92 -7.68
CA GLY A 313 15.66 22.76 -8.30
C GLY A 313 17.06 22.51 -7.75
N PRO A 314 18.11 23.09 -8.36
CA PRO A 314 19.50 22.81 -8.03
C PRO A 314 19.86 23.25 -6.61
N ALA A 315 20.68 22.46 -5.92
CA ALA A 315 21.23 22.81 -4.62
C ALA A 315 22.02 24.14 -4.70
N GLY A 316 21.75 25.06 -3.78
CA GLY A 316 22.37 26.40 -3.77
C GLY A 316 21.86 27.36 -4.85
N GLY A 317 20.92 26.93 -5.71
CA GLY A 317 20.28 27.78 -6.71
C GLY A 317 18.86 28.20 -6.34
N THR A 318 18.11 28.67 -7.34
CA THR A 318 16.68 28.98 -7.16
C THR A 318 15.90 27.68 -7.01
N GLN A 319 15.15 27.56 -5.91
CA GLN A 319 14.34 26.37 -5.62
C GLN A 319 12.90 26.76 -5.30
N SER A 320 11.94 25.99 -5.80
CA SER A 320 10.61 25.96 -5.21
C SER A 320 10.69 25.17 -3.90
N LYS A 321 9.89 25.55 -2.90
CA LYS A 321 9.88 24.87 -1.60
C LYS A 321 8.45 24.70 -1.13
N THR A 322 8.12 23.48 -0.74
CA THR A 322 6.86 23.14 -0.07
C THR A 322 7.15 22.48 1.26
N VAL A 323 6.47 22.90 2.32
CA VAL A 323 6.57 22.29 3.64
C VAL A 323 5.20 21.70 3.99
N THR A 324 5.16 20.42 4.28
CA THR A 324 3.93 19.72 4.68
C THR A 324 4.07 19.19 6.09
N ALA A 325 3.11 19.53 6.96
CA ALA A 325 2.97 18.98 8.30
C ALA A 325 1.91 17.87 8.30
N TYR A 326 2.21 16.77 8.99
CA TYR A 326 1.34 15.59 9.09
C TYR A 326 0.97 15.29 10.53
N MET A 327 -0.26 14.83 10.70
CA MET A 327 -0.72 14.13 11.89
C MET A 327 -0.14 12.71 11.87
N ARG A 328 0.48 12.27 12.97
CA ARG A 328 1.11 10.96 13.09
C ARG A 328 0.27 9.97 13.90
N GLY A 329 -0.71 10.45 14.66
CA GLY A 329 -1.56 9.62 15.50
C GLY A 329 -0.89 9.12 16.77
N MET A 330 0.04 9.89 17.35
CA MET A 330 0.83 9.44 18.50
C MET A 330 0.20 9.75 19.87
N ASN A 331 -0.88 10.54 19.93
CA ASN A 331 -1.53 10.88 21.18
C ASN A 331 -2.36 9.71 21.70
N GLY A 332 -2.07 9.25 22.91
CA GLY A 332 -2.66 8.04 23.48
C GLY A 332 -1.84 6.78 23.24
N ASP A 333 -0.69 6.86 22.57
CA ASP A 333 0.22 5.73 22.37
C ASP A 333 0.73 5.16 23.71
N ARG A 334 1.02 3.85 23.72
CA ARG A 334 1.53 3.14 24.90
C ARG A 334 2.93 3.64 25.26
N LEU A 335 3.27 3.60 26.54
CA LEU A 335 4.60 3.92 27.05
C LEU A 335 5.12 2.77 27.91
N LEU A 336 6.44 2.66 27.98
CA LEU A 336 7.17 1.79 28.90
C LEU A 336 7.39 2.50 30.23
N LYS A 337 7.53 1.72 31.31
CA LYS A 337 8.02 2.16 32.61
C LYS A 337 9.48 2.62 32.52
N ALA A 338 9.99 3.25 33.56
CA ALA A 338 11.37 3.72 33.63
C ALA A 338 12.44 2.63 33.35
N ASP A 339 12.09 1.34 33.55
CA ASP A 339 12.95 0.19 33.21
C ASP A 339 13.21 0.02 31.70
N GLY A 340 12.41 0.68 30.84
CA GLY A 340 12.50 0.59 29.38
C GLY A 340 12.14 -0.78 28.80
N LYS A 341 11.42 -1.62 29.56
CA LYS A 341 11.09 -3.00 29.17
C LYS A 341 9.65 -3.37 29.42
N THR A 342 9.07 -2.86 30.51
CA THR A 342 7.70 -3.22 30.91
C THR A 342 6.73 -2.14 30.45
N LEU A 343 5.60 -2.52 29.86
CA LEU A 343 4.53 -1.57 29.57
C LEU A 343 4.03 -0.91 30.86
N ASP A 344 3.84 0.40 30.79
CA ASP A 344 3.17 1.15 31.83
C ASP A 344 1.64 1.01 31.63
N PRO A 345 0.90 0.46 32.61
CA PRO A 345 -0.54 0.30 32.47
C PRO A 345 -1.27 1.64 32.34
N ASP A 346 -0.76 2.69 32.98
CA ASP A 346 -1.47 3.95 33.21
C ASP A 346 -0.88 5.11 32.38
N ALA A 347 0.40 5.05 32.01
CA ALA A 347 1.01 6.09 31.20
C ALA A 347 0.64 5.99 29.73
N ARG A 348 0.35 7.14 29.11
CA ARG A 348 0.12 7.29 27.67
C ARG A 348 0.85 8.52 27.16
N ARG A 349 1.25 8.48 25.90
CA ARG A 349 1.87 9.64 25.26
C ARG A 349 0.86 10.77 25.13
N THR A 350 1.25 11.97 25.57
CA THR A 350 0.57 13.20 25.18
C THR A 350 1.29 13.78 23.97
N ALA A 351 0.60 13.91 22.84
CA ALA A 351 1.15 14.44 21.61
C ALA A 351 0.19 15.44 20.96
N GLN A 352 0.75 16.52 20.42
CA GLN A 352 0.03 17.53 19.67
C GLN A 352 0.79 17.76 18.36
N VAL A 353 0.07 18.13 17.31
CA VAL A 353 0.67 18.58 16.06
C VAL A 353 0.33 20.04 15.85
N THR A 354 1.38 20.84 15.72
CA THR A 354 1.31 22.21 15.22
C THR A 354 1.65 22.21 13.73
N GLY A 355 1.01 23.08 12.97
CA GLY A 355 1.42 23.36 11.61
C GLY A 355 2.60 24.34 11.53
N ILE A 356 2.75 24.97 10.39
CA ILE A 356 3.56 26.17 10.19
C ILE A 356 2.82 27.38 10.78
N LYS A 357 1.54 27.57 10.39
CA LYS A 357 0.63 28.57 10.96
C LYS A 357 -0.63 27.96 11.57
N ALA A 358 -0.87 26.67 11.37
CA ALA A 358 -2.02 25.98 11.95
C ALA A 358 -1.85 25.82 13.48
N PRO A 359 -2.90 26.08 14.27
CA PRO A 359 -2.83 25.89 15.72
C PRO A 359 -2.63 24.42 16.08
N ALA A 360 -2.05 24.20 17.26
CA ALA A 360 -1.85 22.88 17.83
C ALA A 360 -3.19 22.17 18.04
N ILE A 361 -3.25 20.90 17.63
CA ILE A 361 -4.36 19.99 17.92
C ILE A 361 -3.82 18.65 18.38
N ALA A 362 -4.64 17.89 19.11
CA ALA A 362 -4.26 16.56 19.58
C ALA A 362 -3.94 15.64 18.41
N ASP A 363 -2.79 14.96 18.49
CA ASP A 363 -2.32 14.02 17.48
C ASP A 363 -3.03 12.66 17.61
N ALA A 364 -4.36 12.66 17.61
CA ALA A 364 -5.16 11.48 17.90
C ALA A 364 -4.94 10.37 16.85
N ASP A 365 -4.89 9.12 17.30
CA ASP A 365 -4.54 7.93 16.49
C ASP A 365 -5.30 7.86 15.16
N GLN A 366 -6.61 8.13 15.16
CA GLN A 366 -7.42 8.09 13.94
C GLN A 366 -7.00 9.10 12.86
N TYR A 367 -6.16 10.09 13.19
CA TYR A 367 -5.64 11.07 12.26
C TYR A 367 -4.27 10.68 11.69
N ALA A 368 -3.74 9.50 11.97
CA ALA A 368 -2.47 9.03 11.41
C ALA A 368 -2.45 9.18 9.86
N GLY A 369 -1.45 9.91 9.35
CA GLY A 369 -1.27 10.21 7.93
C GLY A 369 -2.06 11.40 7.40
N PHE A 370 -2.88 12.07 8.22
CA PHE A 370 -3.66 13.24 7.79
C PHE A 370 -2.76 14.46 7.58
N THR A 371 -2.85 15.11 6.42
CA THR A 371 -2.10 16.35 6.14
C THR A 371 -2.70 17.53 6.90
N ARG A 372 -2.02 17.97 7.96
CA ARG A 372 -2.43 19.09 8.81
C ARG A 372 -2.32 20.43 8.08
N GLU A 373 -1.19 20.65 7.41
CA GLU A 373 -0.93 21.90 6.70
C GLU A 373 0.09 21.69 5.57
N THR A 374 -0.11 22.37 4.45
CA THR A 374 0.86 22.47 3.34
C THR A 374 1.14 23.93 3.05
N VAL A 375 2.41 24.32 2.92
CA VAL A 375 2.82 25.71 2.70
C VAL A 375 3.84 25.78 1.56
N THR A 376 3.60 26.66 0.60
CA THR A 376 4.51 26.93 -0.52
C THR A 376 5.26 28.23 -0.30
N TYR A 377 6.55 28.20 -0.61
CA TYR A 377 7.47 29.32 -0.44
C TYR A 377 8.14 29.70 -1.77
N ASN A 378 8.47 30.98 -1.89
CA ASN A 378 9.42 31.51 -2.85
C ASN A 378 10.69 31.91 -2.08
N GLY A 379 11.72 31.07 -2.13
CA GLY A 379 12.87 31.17 -1.22
C GLY A 379 12.45 30.98 0.24
N ALA A 380 12.72 31.99 1.08
CA ALA A 380 12.29 31.99 2.49
C ALA A 380 10.89 32.59 2.71
N SER A 381 10.33 33.26 1.70
CA SER A 381 9.06 33.99 1.79
C SER A 381 7.89 33.06 1.53
N GLU A 382 6.94 32.99 2.46
CA GLU A 382 5.70 32.23 2.26
C GLU A 382 4.84 32.89 1.16
N VAL A 383 4.34 32.09 0.22
CA VAL A 383 3.46 32.55 -0.87
C VAL A 383 2.01 32.17 -0.59
N ALA A 384 1.78 30.91 -0.19
CA ALA A 384 0.45 30.39 0.10
C ALA A 384 0.53 29.22 1.07
N GLY A 385 -0.57 28.94 1.74
CA GLY A 385 -0.69 27.76 2.59
C GLY A 385 -2.11 27.25 2.67
N THR A 386 -2.27 25.98 2.99
CA THR A 386 -3.57 25.34 3.21
C THR A 386 -3.53 24.60 4.52
N VAL A 387 -4.38 25.02 5.46
CA VAL A 387 -4.61 24.32 6.73
C VAL A 387 -5.83 23.43 6.57
N ASN A 388 -5.71 22.15 6.94
CA ASN A 388 -6.83 21.22 6.98
C ASN A 388 -7.13 20.88 8.44
N ASP A 389 -8.37 21.10 8.85
CA ASP A 389 -8.85 20.69 10.17
C ASP A 389 -9.49 19.31 10.03
N PRO A 390 -8.94 18.30 10.71
CA PRO A 390 -9.48 16.96 10.63
C PRO A 390 -10.82 16.88 11.37
N TRP A 391 -11.69 16.03 10.86
CA TRP A 391 -12.93 15.63 11.51
C TRP A 391 -12.99 14.11 11.52
N SER A 392 -13.46 13.54 12.63
CA SER A 392 -13.73 12.11 12.70
C SER A 392 -15.03 11.81 13.42
N ARG A 393 -15.56 10.62 13.14
CA ARG A 393 -16.64 10.01 13.90
C ARG A 393 -16.35 8.54 14.12
N LYS A 394 -16.43 8.12 15.37
CA LYS A 394 -16.38 6.70 15.74
C LYS A 394 -17.59 5.98 15.14
N THR A 395 -17.35 4.93 14.36
CA THR A 395 -18.39 4.15 13.67
C THR A 395 -18.66 2.81 14.34
N ALA A 396 -17.66 2.26 15.04
CA ALA A 396 -17.80 1.04 15.83
C ALA A 396 -16.77 1.01 16.98
N THR A 397 -17.11 0.25 18.02
CA THR A 397 -16.18 -0.17 19.07
C THR A 397 -16.38 -1.66 19.27
N GLN A 398 -15.27 -2.40 19.33
CA GLN A 398 -15.24 -3.78 19.76
C GLN A 398 -14.54 -3.84 21.12
N HIS A 399 -15.25 -4.32 22.14
CA HIS A 399 -14.68 -4.55 23.46
C HIS A 399 -14.08 -5.95 23.53
N LYS A 400 -12.80 -6.04 23.92
CA LYS A 400 -12.12 -7.29 24.28
C LYS A 400 -11.57 -7.17 25.70
N SER A 401 -11.35 -8.31 26.35
CA SER A 401 -10.79 -8.34 27.71
C SER A 401 -9.42 -7.67 27.83
N TYR A 402 -8.69 -7.56 26.72
CA TYR A 402 -7.34 -7.01 26.66
C TYR A 402 -7.25 -5.61 26.04
N ALA A 403 -8.27 -5.16 25.28
CA ALA A 403 -8.30 -3.84 24.64
C ALA A 403 -9.68 -3.51 24.07
N ASP A 404 -9.93 -2.22 23.87
CA ASP A 404 -10.99 -1.74 22.98
C ASP A 404 -10.40 -1.45 21.60
N THR A 405 -10.98 -2.00 20.55
CA THR A 405 -10.63 -1.69 19.16
C THR A 405 -11.70 -0.80 18.57
N GLU A 406 -11.32 0.33 18.00
CA GLU A 406 -12.24 1.36 17.54
C GLU A 406 -12.10 1.60 16.03
N ALA A 407 -13.23 1.85 15.37
CA ALA A 407 -13.25 2.22 13.96
C ALA A 407 -13.73 3.67 13.80
N TYR A 408 -13.09 4.41 12.89
CA TYR A 408 -13.39 5.82 12.64
C TYR A 408 -13.65 6.09 11.17
N TYR A 409 -14.60 6.98 10.91
CA TYR A 409 -14.76 7.66 9.63
C TYR A 409 -14.07 9.02 9.72
N VAL A 410 -13.05 9.25 8.89
CA VAL A 410 -12.18 10.44 8.93
C VAL A 410 -12.33 11.25 7.65
N ARG A 411 -12.47 12.58 7.79
CA ARG A 411 -12.62 13.53 6.68
C ARG A 411 -12.00 14.88 7.05
N THR A 412 -11.84 15.75 6.07
CA THR A 412 -11.51 17.16 6.31
C THR A 412 -12.78 17.92 6.69
N GLY A 413 -12.86 18.41 7.94
CA GLY A 413 -13.99 19.17 8.45
C GLY A 413 -13.97 20.62 7.97
N ALA A 414 -12.79 21.23 7.88
CA ALA A 414 -12.61 22.54 7.28
C ALA A 414 -11.25 22.66 6.58
N THR A 415 -11.20 23.52 5.57
CA THR A 415 -9.98 23.89 4.86
C THR A 415 -9.85 25.40 4.85
N HIS A 416 -8.69 25.91 5.29
CA HIS A 416 -8.35 27.33 5.28
C HIS A 416 -7.20 27.55 4.30
N VAL A 417 -7.53 28.07 3.12
CA VAL A 417 -6.54 28.43 2.10
C VAL A 417 -6.16 29.88 2.31
N ARG A 418 -4.87 30.13 2.55
CA ARG A 418 -4.32 31.48 2.66
C ARG A 418 -3.38 31.79 1.50
N THR A 419 -3.40 33.04 1.07
CA THR A 419 -2.43 33.61 0.14
C THR A 419 -1.80 34.81 0.80
N ASN A 420 -0.47 34.88 0.78
CA ASN A 420 0.26 36.02 1.31
C ASN A 420 0.21 37.16 0.29
N VAL A 421 -0.41 38.27 0.65
CA VAL A 421 -0.58 39.45 -0.20
C VAL A 421 0.48 40.48 0.19
N THR A 422 1.42 40.73 -0.72
CA THR A 422 2.58 41.61 -0.52
C THR A 422 2.43 42.99 -1.17
N SER A 423 1.26 43.29 -1.76
CA SER A 423 1.00 44.59 -2.40
C SER A 423 0.73 45.73 -1.41
N SER A 424 0.57 45.43 -0.12
CA SER A 424 0.50 46.41 0.98
C SER A 424 1.86 46.61 1.65
N SER A 425 2.09 47.75 2.32
CA SER A 425 3.33 48.05 3.05
C SER A 425 3.66 47.06 4.17
N THR A 426 2.68 46.28 4.61
CA THR A 426 2.84 45.12 5.49
C THR A 426 2.13 43.95 4.82
N ALA A 427 2.85 42.83 4.62
CA ALA A 427 2.25 41.64 4.03
C ALA A 427 1.12 41.10 4.92
N VAL A 428 -0.01 40.74 4.31
CA VAL A 428 -1.18 40.21 5.01
C VAL A 428 -1.65 38.92 4.37
N ASP A 429 -2.10 37.97 5.18
CA ASP A 429 -2.71 36.74 4.68
C ASP A 429 -4.18 36.99 4.32
N ARG A 430 -4.54 36.77 3.06
CA ARG A 430 -5.95 36.66 2.66
C ARG A 430 -6.37 35.19 2.77
N THR A 431 -7.30 34.91 3.68
CA THR A 431 -7.76 33.54 3.95
C THR A 431 -9.18 33.31 3.42
N ARG A 432 -9.37 32.20 2.70
CA ARG A 432 -10.67 31.64 2.33
C ARG A 432 -10.89 30.34 3.09
N THR A 433 -12.02 30.24 3.77
CA THR A 433 -12.41 29.05 4.53
C THR A 433 -13.53 28.31 3.79
N ALA A 434 -13.39 26.99 3.68
CA ALA A 434 -14.45 26.08 3.28
C ALA A 434 -14.71 25.11 4.43
N VAL A 435 -15.99 24.94 4.80
CA VAL A 435 -16.41 23.99 5.86
C VAL A 435 -17.22 22.88 5.22
N THR A 436 -16.83 21.64 5.51
CA THR A 436 -17.53 20.45 5.04
C THR A 436 -18.53 20.01 6.10
N THR A 437 -19.82 20.07 5.77
CA THR A 437 -20.86 19.52 6.64
C THR A 437 -21.05 18.04 6.32
N LEU A 438 -20.78 17.18 7.30
CA LEU A 438 -20.89 15.72 7.15
C LEU A 438 -22.15 15.23 7.86
N THR A 439 -23.20 14.94 7.09
CA THR A 439 -24.44 14.39 7.64
C THR A 439 -24.32 12.89 7.85
N THR A 440 -24.67 12.44 9.05
CA THR A 440 -24.53 11.05 9.46
C THR A 440 -25.88 10.33 9.43
N THR A 441 -26.52 10.31 8.26
CA THR A 441 -27.71 9.48 8.08
C THR A 441 -27.27 8.02 8.08
N ALA A 442 -27.43 7.35 9.22
CA ALA A 442 -27.15 5.93 9.34
C ALA A 442 -28.09 5.16 8.42
N CYS A 443 -27.58 4.67 7.28
CA CYS A 443 -28.23 3.58 6.58
C CYS A 443 -28.05 2.33 7.47
N ARG A 444 -28.96 2.14 8.45
CA ARG A 444 -29.04 0.91 9.22
C ARG A 444 -29.31 -0.21 8.24
N ARG A 445 -28.27 -0.94 7.82
CA ARG A 445 -28.46 -2.29 7.29
C ARG A 445 -28.86 -3.17 8.48
N PRO A 446 -30.08 -3.72 8.54
CA PRO A 446 -30.33 -4.81 9.47
C PRO A 446 -29.49 -6.00 9.00
N TRP A 447 -28.51 -6.40 9.80
CA TRP A 447 -27.90 -7.72 9.71
C TRP A 447 -29.03 -8.74 9.91
N ARG A 448 -29.51 -9.34 8.83
CA ARG A 448 -30.34 -10.54 8.89
C ARG A 448 -29.46 -11.72 8.51
N THR A 449 -28.85 -12.34 9.52
CA THR A 449 -28.47 -13.75 9.44
C THR A 449 -29.76 -14.57 9.56
N ARG A 450 -30.18 -15.22 8.48
CA ARG A 450 -31.11 -16.35 8.56
C ARG A 450 -30.74 -17.38 7.52
N ALA A 451 -30.15 -18.48 7.98
CA ALA A 451 -30.13 -19.74 7.28
C ALA A 451 -31.54 -20.34 7.32
N THR A 452 -32.13 -20.65 6.16
CA THR A 452 -33.03 -21.80 5.93
C THR A 452 -33.42 -21.90 4.44
N THR A 453 -33.48 -23.13 3.97
CA THR A 453 -33.69 -23.69 2.61
C THR A 453 -35.13 -23.49 2.04
N PRO A 454 -35.41 -23.83 0.76
CA PRO A 454 -36.40 -23.13 -0.07
C PRO A 454 -37.77 -23.82 -0.22
N SER A 455 -38.84 -23.05 -0.43
CA SER A 455 -39.95 -23.39 -1.36
C SER A 455 -40.98 -22.25 -1.53
N PRO A 456 -41.79 -22.27 -2.62
CA PRO A 456 -42.35 -21.08 -3.26
C PRO A 456 -43.80 -20.79 -2.85
N VAL A 457 -44.29 -19.56 -3.12
CA VAL A 457 -45.65 -19.20 -3.59
C VAL A 457 -45.80 -17.66 -3.71
N THR A 458 -46.75 -17.27 -4.55
CA THR A 458 -47.02 -16.07 -5.37
C THR A 458 -47.54 -14.76 -4.71
N ARG A 459 -47.29 -13.63 -5.43
CA ARG A 459 -47.88 -12.22 -5.49
C ARG A 459 -49.24 -11.92 -4.82
N PRO A 460 -49.71 -10.63 -4.60
CA PRO A 460 -49.39 -9.34 -5.27
C PRO A 460 -49.29 -8.05 -4.38
N ALA A 461 -49.02 -6.87 -5.01
CA ALA A 461 -48.97 -5.50 -4.44
C ALA A 461 -50.36 -4.81 -4.32
N PRO A 462 -50.52 -3.68 -3.56
CA PRO A 462 -50.44 -2.33 -4.16
C PRO A 462 -49.85 -1.18 -3.27
N ALA A 463 -49.74 0.02 -3.88
CA ALA A 463 -49.01 1.28 -3.55
C ALA A 463 -49.77 2.31 -2.64
N PRO A 464 -49.41 3.62 -2.54
CA PRO A 464 -48.11 4.34 -2.51
C PRO A 464 -47.92 5.21 -1.24
N GLY A 465 -46.69 5.63 -0.94
CA GLY A 465 -46.41 6.66 0.08
C GLY A 465 -44.90 6.93 0.24
N THR A 466 -44.42 8.03 -0.33
CA THR A 466 -43.01 8.44 -0.37
C THR A 466 -42.51 8.89 1.02
N PRO A 467 -41.32 8.44 1.44
CA PRO A 467 -40.23 9.39 1.63
C PRO A 467 -38.92 8.94 0.97
N ALA A 468 -38.05 9.92 0.70
CA ALA A 468 -36.79 9.86 -0.03
C ALA A 468 -36.04 8.51 0.06
N THR A 469 -36.05 7.76 -1.05
CA THR A 469 -35.21 6.58 -1.24
C THR A 469 -33.78 6.99 -1.58
N CYS A 470 -32.81 6.40 -0.88
CA CYS A 470 -31.38 6.47 -1.23
C CYS A 470 -31.16 6.17 -2.72
N PRO A 471 -30.25 6.88 -3.41
CA PRO A 471 -29.84 6.51 -4.76
C PRO A 471 -29.15 5.14 -4.69
N TRP A 472 -29.71 4.18 -5.40
CA TRP A 472 -29.14 2.85 -5.57
C TRP A 472 -27.97 2.96 -6.56
N ALA A 473 -26.83 2.40 -6.17
CA ALA A 473 -25.74 2.04 -7.08
C ALA A 473 -25.87 0.55 -7.44
#